data_AF-A0A6N9VGP1-F1
#
_entry.id   AF-A0A6N9VGP1-F1
#
_cell.length_a   1.000
_cell.length_b   1.000
_cell.length_c   1.000
_cell.angle_alpha   90.00
_cell.angle_beta   90.00
_cell.angle_gamma   90.00
#
_symmetry.space_group_name_H-M   'P 1'
#
loop_
_entity.id
_entity.type
_entity.pdbx_description
1 polymer ?
#
loop_
_entity_poly.entity_id
_entity_poly.type
_entity_poly.pdbx_seq_one_letter_code
_entity_poly.pdbx_strand_id
1 'polypeptide(L)'
;PAAGVHTFLSREGVSPRELLRTGRAEVAAYGGELREGTVTDAHREDGLFRVALADGSSATARRLLVTTGVTDELPPVPGLAALWGKDVLHCPYCHG
;
A
#
# COMPACT_ATOMS: atom_id res chain seq x y z
N PRO A 1 -8.85 10.12 -3.62
CA PRO A 1 -8.14 9.72 -2.38
C PRO A 1 -8.54 10.66 -1.24
N ALA A 2 -8.74 10.12 -0.05
CA ALA A 2 -9.04 10.91 1.13
C ALA A 2 -7.96 11.98 1.38
N ALA A 3 -8.38 13.18 1.78
CA ALA A 3 -7.46 14.27 2.11
C ALA A 3 -6.68 13.99 3.41
N GLY A 4 -7.32 13.29 4.35
CA GLY A 4 -6.75 12.92 5.64
C GLY A 4 -7.02 11.45 5.99
N VAL A 5 -6.19 10.91 6.88
CA VAL A 5 -6.44 9.66 7.59
C VAL A 5 -7.23 9.98 8.84
N HIS A 6 -8.36 9.32 9.02
CA HIS A 6 -9.24 9.49 10.16
C HIS A 6 -9.28 8.22 10.99
N THR A 7 -9.66 8.32 12.27
CA THR A 7 -9.79 7.19 13.21
C THR A 7 -8.47 6.46 13.54
N PHE A 8 -7.33 7.07 13.18
CA PHE A 8 -6.01 6.58 13.54
C PHE A 8 -5.48 7.35 14.74
N LEU A 9 -5.42 6.71 15.91
CA LEU A 9 -4.98 7.34 17.16
C LEU A 9 -3.63 8.06 16.98
N SER A 10 -3.53 9.29 17.50
CA SER A 10 -2.39 10.23 17.38
C SER A 10 -2.14 10.83 15.99
N ARG A 11 -2.85 10.37 14.94
CA ARG A 11 -2.60 10.77 13.54
C ARG A 11 -3.87 11.26 12.84
N GLU A 12 -4.83 11.79 13.58
CA GLU A 12 -6.08 12.33 13.03
C GLU A 12 -5.81 13.45 12.00
N GLY A 13 -6.44 13.34 10.84
CA GLY A 13 -6.35 14.32 9.74
C GLY A 13 -5.02 14.36 9.00
N VAL A 14 -4.03 13.51 9.33
CA VAL A 14 -2.74 13.49 8.62
C VAL A 14 -2.96 13.07 7.17
N SER A 15 -2.30 13.70 6.20
CA SER A 15 -2.41 13.22 4.82
C SER A 15 -1.88 11.78 4.70
N PRO A 16 -2.51 10.90 3.90
CA PRO A 16 -2.02 9.54 3.72
C PRO A 16 -0.56 9.47 3.25
N ARG A 17 -0.15 10.42 2.39
CA ARG A 17 1.24 10.50 1.90
C ARG A 17 2.23 10.85 3.00
N GLU A 18 1.85 11.74 3.90
CA GLU A 18 2.71 12.12 5.03
C GLU A 18 2.86 10.97 6.01
N LEU A 19 1.77 10.24 6.31
CA LEU A 19 1.84 9.03 7.14
C LEU A 19 2.81 7.99 6.55
N LEU A 20 2.74 7.75 5.24
CA LEU A 20 3.67 6.85 4.54
C LEU A 20 5.12 7.36 4.57
N ARG A 21 5.32 8.68 4.40
CA ARG A 21 6.65 9.29 4.45
C ARG A 21 7.29 9.10 5.82
N THR A 22 6.55 9.36 6.90
CA THR A 22 7.01 9.14 8.28
C THR A 22 7.36 7.68 8.51
N GLY A 23 6.45 6.74 8.18
CA GLY A 23 6.71 5.32 8.40
C GLY A 23 7.91 4.79 7.61
N ARG A 24 8.11 5.25 6.37
CA ARG A 24 9.30 4.89 5.56
C ARG A 24 10.60 5.40 6.19
N ALA A 25 10.59 6.62 6.72
CA ALA A 25 11.77 7.18 7.40
C ALA A 25 12.09 6.39 8.68
N GLU A 26 11.07 6.01 9.46
CA GLU A 26 11.24 5.17 10.66
C GLU A 26 11.81 3.79 10.31
N VAL A 27 11.28 3.11 9.30
CA VAL A 27 11.81 1.81 8.83
C VAL A 27 13.28 1.92 8.42
N ALA A 28 13.63 2.95 7.65
CA ALA A 28 15.02 3.17 7.22
C ALA A 28 15.96 3.44 8.40
N ALA A 29 15.50 4.15 9.44
CA ALA A 29 16.30 4.41 10.64
C ALA A 29 16.67 3.14 11.42
N TYR A 30 15.87 2.07 11.29
CA TYR A 30 16.17 0.74 11.85
C TYR A 30 16.92 -0.19 10.89
N GLY A 31 17.41 0.33 9.75
CA GLY A 31 18.16 -0.44 8.76
C GLY A 31 17.30 -1.22 7.77
N GLY A 32 15.98 -0.95 7.71
CA GLY A 32 15.11 -1.52 6.70
C GLY A 32 15.40 -0.97 5.30
N GLU A 33 15.59 -1.85 4.33
CA GLU A 33 15.74 -1.47 2.93
C GLU A 33 14.37 -1.29 2.26
N LEU A 34 14.18 -0.15 1.61
CA LEU A 34 12.99 0.14 0.81
C LEU A 34 13.36 0.12 -0.67
N ARG A 35 12.64 -0.67 -1.45
CA ARG A 35 12.77 -0.72 -2.91
C ARG A 35 11.43 -0.40 -3.54
N GLU A 36 11.42 0.55 -4.46
CA GLU A 36 10.24 0.83 -5.27
C GLU A 36 10.22 -0.15 -6.45
N GLY A 37 9.11 -0.85 -6.63
CA GLY A 37 8.98 -1.86 -7.66
C GLY A 37 7.68 -2.62 -7.54
N THR A 38 7.33 -3.35 -8.60
CA THR A 38 6.17 -4.25 -8.63
C THR A 38 6.68 -5.67 -8.60
N VAL A 39 6.28 -6.43 -7.58
CA VAL A 39 6.50 -7.88 -7.56
C VAL A 39 5.52 -8.53 -8.54
N THR A 40 6.04 -9.36 -9.45
CA THR A 40 5.25 -10.04 -10.49
C THR A 40 5.13 -11.54 -10.24
N ASP A 41 6.07 -12.13 -9.52
CA ASP A 41 6.05 -13.54 -9.14
C ASP A 41 6.75 -13.78 -7.80
N ALA A 42 6.28 -14.76 -7.05
CA ALA A 42 6.93 -15.22 -5.83
C ALA A 42 6.70 -16.72 -5.63
N HIS A 43 7.79 -17.48 -5.49
CA HIS A 43 7.74 -18.91 -5.26
C HIS A 43 8.83 -19.36 -4.30
N ARG A 44 8.71 -20.59 -3.80
CA ARG A 44 9.71 -21.19 -2.91
C ARG A 44 10.74 -21.95 -3.75
N GLU A 45 12.02 -21.68 -3.51
CA GLU A 45 13.16 -22.28 -4.19
C GLU A 45 14.27 -22.56 -3.16
N ASP A 46 14.76 -23.79 -3.10
CA ASP A 46 15.84 -24.24 -2.18
C ASP A 46 15.67 -23.81 -0.71
N GLY A 47 14.43 -23.86 -0.22
CA GLY A 47 14.09 -23.51 1.17
C GLY A 47 13.98 -22.01 1.45
N LEU A 48 14.22 -21.15 0.46
CA LEU A 48 14.00 -19.71 0.48
C LEU A 48 12.79 -19.32 -0.39
N PHE A 49 12.36 -18.07 -0.29
CA PHE A 49 11.48 -17.43 -1.26
C PHE A 49 12.34 -16.68 -2.28
N ARG A 50 12.03 -16.86 -3.56
CA ARG A 50 12.50 -16.01 -4.64
C ARG A 50 11.36 -15.12 -5.09
N VAL A 51 11.62 -13.81 -5.16
CA VAL A 51 10.64 -12.77 -5.50
C VAL A 51 11.14 -12.04 -6.73
N ALA A 52 10.40 -12.14 -7.83
CA ALA A 52 10.71 -11.47 -9.09
C ALA A 52 10.01 -10.11 -9.18
N LEU A 53 10.72 -9.12 -9.69
CA LEU A 53 10.20 -7.78 -9.92
C LEU A 53 9.98 -7.54 -11.42
N ALA A 54 9.08 -6.62 -11.74
CA ALA A 54 8.73 -6.24 -13.12
C ALA A 54 9.92 -5.68 -13.92
N ASP A 55 10.95 -5.15 -13.24
CA ASP A 55 12.18 -4.65 -13.86
C ASP A 55 13.18 -5.77 -14.23
N GLY A 56 12.83 -7.04 -13.98
CA GLY A 56 13.66 -8.21 -14.22
C GLY A 56 14.61 -8.54 -13.07
N SER A 57 14.70 -7.71 -12.04
CA SER A 57 15.48 -8.00 -10.83
C SER A 57 14.78 -9.04 -9.94
N SER A 58 15.51 -9.59 -8.97
CA SER A 58 14.93 -10.49 -7.98
C SER A 58 15.56 -10.32 -6.60
N ALA A 59 14.78 -10.64 -5.56
CA ALA A 59 15.22 -10.71 -4.18
C ALA A 59 14.98 -12.12 -3.61
N THR A 60 15.80 -12.52 -2.64
CA THR A 60 15.61 -13.78 -1.90
C THR A 60 15.39 -13.49 -0.42
N ALA A 61 14.53 -14.29 0.22
CA ALA A 61 14.22 -14.13 1.63
C ALA A 61 13.88 -15.47 2.31
N ARG A 62 14.15 -15.59 3.61
CA ARG A 62 13.76 -16.77 4.39
C ARG A 62 12.26 -16.82 4.68
N ARG A 63 11.59 -15.67 4.68
CA ARG A 63 10.18 -15.47 5.00
C ARG A 63 9.62 -14.40 4.08
N LEU A 64 8.34 -14.50 3.78
CA LEU A 64 7.60 -13.55 2.97
C LEU A 64 6.32 -13.14 3.73
N LEU A 65 6.08 -11.84 3.82
CA LEU A 65 4.84 -11.26 4.33
C LEU A 65 4.20 -10.47 3.19
N VAL A 66 2.96 -10.79 2.85
CA VAL A 66 2.23 -10.15 1.75
C VAL A 66 1.31 -9.07 2.30
N THR A 67 1.57 -7.81 1.92
CA THR A 67 0.86 -6.60 2.38
C THR A 67 0.47 -5.68 1.21
N THR A 68 0.11 -6.26 0.06
CA THR A 68 -0.17 -5.55 -1.20
C THR A 68 -1.48 -4.76 -1.21
N GLY A 69 -2.32 -4.91 -0.17
CA GLY A 69 -3.65 -4.30 -0.12
C GLY A 69 -4.63 -4.95 -1.10
N VAL A 70 -5.70 -4.21 -1.42
CA VAL A 70 -6.77 -4.61 -2.35
C VAL A 70 -7.06 -3.47 -3.33
N THR A 71 -7.72 -3.80 -4.44
CA THR A 71 -8.27 -2.80 -5.38
C THR A 71 -9.79 -2.87 -5.32
N ASP A 72 -10.44 -1.72 -5.20
CA ASP A 72 -11.91 -1.63 -5.25
C ASP A 72 -12.40 -1.82 -6.68
N GLU A 73 -13.23 -2.83 -6.92
CA GLU A 73 -13.97 -2.99 -8.18
C GLU A 73 -15.24 -2.14 -8.13
N LEU A 74 -15.27 -1.08 -8.94
CA LEU A 74 -16.36 -0.12 -8.94
C LEU A 74 -17.46 -0.51 -9.94
N PRO A 75 -18.75 -0.34 -9.59
CA PRO A 75 -19.84 -0.52 -10.54
C PRO A 75 -19.69 0.39 -11.77
N PRO A 76 -20.08 -0.06 -12.97
CA PRO A 76 -19.92 0.70 -14.22
C PRO A 76 -20.99 1.81 -14.36
N VAL A 77 -21.05 2.70 -13.39
CA VAL A 77 -21.97 3.84 -13.36
C VAL A 77 -21.25 5.08 -13.89
N PRO A 78 -21.77 5.76 -14.93
CA PRO A 78 -21.15 6.98 -15.47
C PRO A 78 -20.87 8.01 -14.37
N GLY A 79 -19.63 8.49 -14.30
CA GLY A 79 -19.19 9.49 -13.32
C GLY A 79 -18.74 8.93 -11.96
N LEU A 80 -19.09 7.69 -11.59
CA LEU A 80 -18.77 7.13 -10.27
C LEU A 80 -17.26 7.09 -10.01
N ALA A 81 -16.49 6.50 -10.94
CA ALA A 81 -15.05 6.35 -10.77
C ALA A 81 -14.31 7.69 -10.62
N ALA A 82 -14.81 8.77 -11.26
CA ALA A 82 -14.21 10.10 -11.18
C ALA A 82 -14.41 10.76 -9.80
N LEU A 83 -15.45 10.34 -9.08
CA LEU A 83 -15.83 10.83 -7.77
C LEU A 83 -15.37 9.93 -6.61
N TRP A 84 -14.78 8.76 -6.91
CA TRP A 84 -14.34 7.79 -5.91
C TRP A 84 -13.29 8.36 -4.95
N GLY A 85 -13.54 8.24 -3.65
CA GLY A 85 -12.71 8.79 -2.59
C GLY A 85 -12.68 10.33 -2.56
N LYS A 86 -13.72 10.98 -3.09
CA LYS A 86 -14.04 12.41 -2.93
C LYS A 86 -15.48 12.56 -2.46
N ASP A 87 -16.43 12.23 -3.33
CA ASP A 87 -17.88 12.36 -3.09
C ASP A 87 -18.60 11.01 -3.11
N VAL A 88 -17.99 9.99 -3.74
CA VAL A 88 -18.44 8.59 -3.66
C VAL A 88 -17.47 7.82 -2.78
N LEU A 89 -18.00 7.19 -1.74
CA LEU A 89 -17.23 6.70 -0.61
C LEU A 89 -17.67 5.27 -0.22
N HIS A 90 -16.71 4.44 0.20
CA HIS A 90 -16.98 3.13 0.79
C HIS A 90 -17.18 3.21 2.31
N CYS A 91 -16.28 3.93 2.98
CA CYS A 91 -16.15 3.92 4.43
C CYS A 91 -16.68 5.23 5.03
N PRO A 92 -17.78 5.21 5.81
CA PRO A 92 -18.33 6.41 6.44
C PRO A 92 -17.44 6.97 7.55
N TYR A 93 -16.70 6.12 8.27
CA TYR A 93 -15.76 6.56 9.32
C TYR A 93 -14.53 7.29 8.77
N CYS A 94 -14.20 7.04 7.51
CA CYS A 94 -12.98 7.51 6.90
C CYS A 94 -13.14 8.89 6.24
N HIS A 95 -14.38 9.39 6.11
CA HIS A 95 -14.71 10.60 5.35
C HIS A 95 -15.80 11.43 6.03
N GLY A 96 -16.01 11.21 7.34
CA GLY A 96 -16.89 12.00 8.19
C GLY A 96 -16.21 13.23 8.77
#